data_AF-A0A3B8M0Y7-F1
#
_entry.id   AF-A0A3B8M0Y7-F1
#
_cell.length_a   1.000
_cell.length_b   1.000
_cell.length_c   1.000
_cell.angle_alpha   90.00
_cell.angle_beta   90.00
_cell.angle_gamma   90.00
#
_symmetry.space_group_name_H-M   'P 1'
#
loop_
_entity.id
_entity.type
_entity.pdbx_description
1 polymer ?
#
loop_
_entity_poly.entity_id
_entity_poly.type
_entity_poly.pdbx_seq_one_letter_code
_entity_poly.pdbx_strand_id
1 'polypeptide(L)'
;MSTLNPAAAADHAHDDHHGHPEPSFVRKYIFSTDHKMIGIQFLITTLFMLLVGGALALGVRWQLAWPWQNMPGFGQLFGGEGGQISPEFYTMLFTMHATVMIFLVIIPILAGAFGNFLI
;
A
#
# COMPACT_ATOMS: atom_id res chain seq x y z
N MET A 1 32.21 -66.68 -13.08
CA MET A 1 32.28 -65.28 -12.62
C MET A 1 31.12 -64.55 -13.25
N SER A 2 29.95 -64.61 -12.61
CA SER A 2 28.68 -64.03 -13.08
C SER A 2 28.31 -62.95 -12.07
N THR A 3 28.42 -61.69 -12.46
CA THR A 3 27.88 -60.57 -11.70
C THR A 3 26.79 -59.95 -12.53
N LEU A 4 25.56 -60.36 -12.21
CA LEU A 4 24.31 -59.83 -12.74
C LEU A 4 24.19 -58.35 -12.38
N ASN A 5 23.78 -57.55 -13.36
CA ASN A 5 23.27 -56.20 -13.23
C ASN A 5 21.82 -56.24 -12.71
N PRO A 6 21.46 -55.49 -11.66
CA PRO A 6 20.11 -55.04 -11.44
C PRO A 6 20.03 -53.53 -11.65
N ALA A 7 19.56 -53.14 -12.84
CA ALA A 7 18.79 -51.91 -12.95
C ALA A 7 17.44 -52.15 -12.24
N ALA A 8 16.96 -51.13 -11.53
CA ALA A 8 15.67 -51.03 -10.85
C ALA A 8 15.59 -51.61 -9.42
N ALA A 9 16.00 -50.79 -8.45
CA ALA A 9 15.19 -50.56 -7.26
C ALA A 9 15.05 -49.05 -7.10
N ALA A 10 13.88 -48.54 -7.44
CA ALA A 10 13.45 -47.22 -7.07
C ALA A 10 13.41 -47.15 -5.55
N ASP A 11 14.12 -46.19 -4.96
CA ASP A 11 13.85 -45.77 -3.60
C ASP A 11 13.66 -44.26 -3.64
N HIS A 12 12.45 -43.86 -4.04
CA HIS A 12 11.93 -42.53 -3.77
C HIS A 12 11.71 -42.45 -2.26
N ALA A 13 12.77 -42.11 -1.54
CA ALA A 13 12.73 -41.82 -0.12
C ALA A 13 11.78 -40.63 0.11
N HIS A 14 10.61 -40.97 0.62
CA HIS A 14 9.61 -40.06 1.15
C HIS A 14 10.06 -39.54 2.51
N ASP A 15 9.77 -38.25 2.73
CA ASP A 15 9.54 -37.61 4.03
C ASP A 15 10.68 -37.59 5.05
N ASP A 16 11.40 -36.46 5.06
CA ASP A 16 11.82 -35.83 6.31
C ASP A 16 11.48 -34.34 6.25
N HIS A 17 10.21 -34.05 6.57
CA HIS A 17 9.75 -32.73 6.97
C HIS A 17 10.48 -32.31 8.26
N HIS A 18 11.72 -31.85 8.12
CA HIS A 18 12.43 -31.17 9.19
C HIS A 18 11.66 -29.89 9.53
N GLY A 19 11.00 -29.92 10.69
CA GLY A 19 10.33 -28.79 11.30
C GLY A 19 11.32 -27.66 11.57
N HIS A 20 11.57 -26.84 10.55
CA HIS A 20 12.02 -25.49 10.77
C HIS A 20 10.87 -24.76 11.46
N PRO A 21 11.06 -24.16 12.64
CA PRO A 21 10.03 -23.35 13.26
C PRO A 21 9.65 -22.27 12.24
N GLU A 22 8.46 -22.40 11.67
CA GLU A 22 7.83 -21.40 10.82
C GLU A 22 8.06 -20.05 11.51
N PRO A 23 8.81 -19.11 10.91
CA PRO A 23 9.00 -17.81 11.54
C PRO A 23 7.60 -17.25 11.76
N SER A 24 7.29 -16.91 13.02
CA SER A 24 6.01 -16.34 13.43
C SER A 24 5.46 -15.41 12.35
N PHE A 25 4.16 -15.49 12.06
CA PHE A 25 3.49 -14.66 11.06
C PHE A 25 3.86 -13.16 11.17
N VAL A 26 4.11 -12.70 12.41
CA VAL A 26 4.62 -11.37 12.75
C VAL A 26 6.03 -11.13 12.22
N ARG A 27 6.97 -12.07 12.37
CA ARG A 27 8.33 -11.94 11.84
C ARG A 27 8.36 -12.01 10.31
N LYS A 28 7.47 -12.79 9.70
CA LYS A 28 7.43 -12.92 8.23
C LYS A 28 6.81 -11.71 7.53
N TYR A 29 5.84 -11.03 8.15
CA TYR A 29 5.14 -9.90 7.53
C TYR A 29 5.44 -8.54 8.15
N ILE A 30 5.78 -8.42 9.44
CA ILE A 30 6.07 -7.14 10.09
C ILE A 30 7.59 -6.90 10.21
N PHE A 31 8.37 -7.96 10.47
CA PHE A 31 9.84 -7.90 10.54
C PHE A 31 10.50 -8.70 9.40
N SER A 32 9.99 -8.53 8.18
CA SER A 32 10.54 -9.21 7.00
C SER A 32 11.83 -8.52 6.57
N THR A 33 12.93 -9.26 6.49
CA THR A 33 14.22 -8.77 5.95
C THR A 33 14.33 -8.90 4.43
N ASP A 34 13.32 -9.45 3.77
CA ASP A 34 13.27 -9.58 2.31
C ASP A 34 12.84 -8.26 1.66
N HIS A 35 13.71 -7.68 0.83
CA HIS A 35 13.48 -6.44 0.08
C HIS A 35 12.21 -6.51 -0.81
N LYS A 36 11.86 -7.71 -1.28
CA LYS A 36 10.64 -7.94 -2.06
C LYS A 36 9.37 -7.81 -1.24
N MET A 37 9.36 -8.31 0.00
CA MET A 37 8.25 -8.15 0.92
C MET A 37 8.11 -6.71 1.40
N ILE A 38 9.23 -6.04 1.68
CA ILE A 38 9.26 -4.62 2.04
C ILE A 38 8.69 -3.77 0.89
N GLY A 39 9.09 -4.06 -0.36
CA GLY A 39 8.55 -3.38 -1.55
C GLY A 39 7.03 -3.53 -1.71
N ILE A 40 6.48 -4.74 -1.45
CA ILE A 40 5.04 -4.97 -1.47
C ILE A 40 4.32 -4.20 -0.36
N GLN A 41 4.90 -4.08 0.83
CA GLN A 41 4.31 -3.29 1.93
C GLN A 41 4.26 -1.80 1.58
N PHE A 42 5.31 -1.25 0.98
CA PHE A 42 5.30 0.11 0.44
C PHE A 42 4.26 0.28 -0.67
N LEU A 43 4.11 -0.69 -1.56
CA LEU A 43 3.10 -0.65 -2.61
C LEU A 43 1.67 -0.63 -2.06
N ILE A 44 1.35 -1.47 -1.08
CA ILE A 44 0.02 -1.52 -0.45
C ILE A 44 -0.27 -0.21 0.31
N THR A 45 0.68 0.27 1.10
CA THR A 45 0.50 1.51 1.89
C THR A 45 0.36 2.74 1.00
N THR A 46 1.14 2.85 -0.06
CA THR A 46 1.01 3.95 -1.04
C THR A 46 -0.25 3.85 -1.87
N LEU A 47 -0.74 2.65 -2.21
CA LEU A 47 -2.04 2.48 -2.87
C LEU A 47 -3.18 2.95 -1.98
N PHE A 48 -3.13 2.67 -0.68
CA PHE A 48 -4.09 3.20 0.28
C PHE A 48 -4.00 4.73 0.38
N MET A 49 -2.79 5.29 0.47
CA MET A 49 -2.59 6.75 0.50
C MET A 49 -2.98 7.43 -0.81
N LEU A 50 -2.87 6.75 -1.94
CA LEU A 50 -3.35 7.21 -3.25
C LEU A 50 -4.86 7.37 -3.25
N LEU A 51 -5.60 6.43 -2.63
CA LEU A 51 -7.06 6.57 -2.48
C LEU A 51 -7.41 7.76 -1.59
N VAL A 52 -6.68 7.96 -0.48
CA VAL A 52 -6.90 9.11 0.42
C VAL A 52 -6.57 10.43 -0.29
N GLY A 53 -5.41 10.53 -0.94
CA GLY A 53 -5.01 11.69 -1.74
C GLY A 53 -5.98 11.96 -2.90
N GLY A 54 -6.46 10.91 -3.57
CA GLY A 54 -7.47 10.99 -4.62
C GLY A 54 -8.83 11.46 -4.09
N ALA A 55 -9.25 11.01 -2.91
CA ALA A 55 -10.48 11.50 -2.26
C ALA A 55 -10.38 13.00 -1.93
N LEU A 56 -9.22 13.47 -1.44
CA LEU A 56 -8.97 14.90 -1.24
C LEU A 56 -9.01 15.69 -2.56
N ALA A 57 -8.48 15.11 -3.65
CA ALA A 57 -8.55 15.71 -4.99
C ALA A 57 -9.99 15.85 -5.50
N LEU A 58 -10.82 14.84 -5.24
CA LEU A 58 -12.25 14.88 -5.54
C LEU A 58 -12.95 15.97 -4.73
N GLY A 59 -12.56 16.19 -3.47
CA GLY A 59 -13.05 17.32 -2.67
C GLY A 59 -12.72 18.68 -3.28
N VAL A 60 -11.48 18.89 -3.73
CA VAL A 60 -11.08 20.13 -4.43
C VAL A 60 -11.86 20.31 -5.74
N ARG A 61 -12.00 19.24 -6.53
CA ARG A 61 -12.77 19.25 -7.79
C ARG A 61 -14.26 19.52 -7.57
N TRP A 62 -14.84 18.99 -6.50
CA TRP A 62 -16.24 19.22 -6.14
C TRP A 62 -16.49 20.68 -5.78
N GLN A 63 -15.59 21.28 -5.01
CA GLN A 63 -15.67 22.72 -4.68
C GLN A 63 -15.58 23.61 -5.93
N LEU A 64 -14.78 23.20 -6.92
CA LEU A 64 -14.68 23.91 -8.20
C LEU A 64 -15.94 23.76 -9.07
N ALA A 65 -16.64 22.63 -8.99
CA ALA A 65 -17.86 22.35 -9.74
C ALA A 65 -19.12 22.98 -9.12
N TRP A 66 -19.23 23.04 -7.79
CA TRP A 66 -20.35 23.67 -7.09
C TRP A 66 -19.89 24.61 -5.96
N PRO A 67 -19.49 25.85 -6.29
CA PRO A 67 -19.05 26.84 -5.30
C PRO A 67 -20.14 27.30 -4.31
N TRP A 68 -21.40 26.93 -4.53
CA TRP A 68 -22.58 27.39 -3.76
C TRP A 68 -23.42 26.28 -3.11
N GLN A 69 -22.97 25.02 -3.11
CA GLN A 69 -23.67 23.93 -2.42
C GLN A 69 -22.80 23.26 -1.36
N ASN A 70 -23.43 22.97 -0.22
CA ASN A 70 -22.87 22.13 0.84
C ASN A 70 -22.28 20.86 0.24
N MET A 71 -20.99 20.61 0.51
CA MET A 71 -20.36 19.32 0.23
C MET A 71 -21.12 18.22 0.98
N PRO A 72 -21.82 17.29 0.29
CA PRO A 72 -22.48 16.18 0.97
C PRO A 72 -21.41 15.29 1.61
N GLY A 73 -21.39 15.22 2.95
CA GLY A 73 -20.47 14.38 3.74
C GLY A 73 -19.48 15.14 4.63
N PHE A 74 -18.90 16.26 4.15
CA PHE A 74 -18.00 17.11 4.96
C PHE A 74 -18.60 18.46 5.37
N GLY A 75 -19.74 18.86 4.78
CA GLY A 75 -20.42 20.11 5.12
C GLY A 75 -20.93 20.19 6.56
N GLN A 76 -21.13 19.05 7.25
CA GLN A 76 -21.53 19.04 8.67
C GLN A 76 -20.35 19.15 9.65
N LEU A 77 -19.13 18.78 9.25
CA LEU A 77 -17.94 18.82 10.15
C LEU A 77 -17.07 20.06 9.90
N PHE A 78 -17.08 20.59 8.67
CA PHE A 78 -16.27 21.75 8.25
C PHE A 78 -17.09 22.88 7.61
N GLY A 79 -18.42 22.80 7.64
CA GLY A 79 -19.29 23.89 7.22
C GLY A 79 -19.31 24.99 8.27
N GLY A 80 -18.74 26.14 7.93
CA GLY A 80 -19.07 27.39 8.60
C GLY A 80 -20.54 27.76 8.35
N GLU A 81 -21.05 28.65 9.20
CA GLU A 81 -22.42 29.17 9.19
C GLU A 81 -22.89 29.51 7.76
N GLY A 82 -23.81 28.70 7.22
CA GLY A 82 -24.36 28.86 5.87
C GLY A 82 -24.00 27.77 4.85
N GLY A 83 -23.22 26.76 5.22
CA GLY A 83 -22.97 25.61 4.34
C GLY A 83 -22.03 25.88 3.17
N GLN A 84 -21.25 26.95 3.28
CA GLN A 84 -20.23 27.34 2.33
C GLN A 84 -18.87 26.84 2.84
N ILE A 85 -18.06 26.32 1.93
CA ILE A 85 -16.64 26.07 2.19
C ILE A 85 -15.91 27.41 2.14
N SER A 86 -15.26 27.80 3.25
CA SER A 86 -14.50 29.04 3.32
C SER A 86 -13.27 28.98 2.38
N PRO A 87 -12.81 30.12 1.83
CA PRO A 87 -11.59 30.18 1.01
C PRO A 87 -10.35 29.58 1.70
N GLU A 88 -10.29 29.69 3.03
CA GLU A 88 -9.28 29.08 3.89
C GLU A 88 -9.30 27.55 3.79
N PHE A 89 -10.49 26.92 3.86
CA PHE A 89 -10.63 25.47 3.80
C PHE A 89 -10.26 24.89 2.42
N TYR A 90 -10.55 25.60 1.34
CA TYR A 90 -10.10 25.22 0.00
C TYR A 90 -8.56 25.16 -0.09
N THR A 91 -7.90 26.20 0.43
CA THR A 91 -6.43 26.30 0.42
C THR A 91 -5.80 25.22 1.30
N MET A 92 -6.42 24.91 2.45
CA MET A 92 -6.03 23.80 3.31
C MET A 92 -6.18 22.44 2.62
N LEU A 93 -7.33 22.16 2.00
CA LEU A 93 -7.57 20.91 1.28
C LEU A 93 -6.55 20.68 0.15
N PHE A 94 -6.27 21.71 -0.64
CA PHE A 94 -5.28 21.64 -1.71
C PHE A 94 -3.87 21.35 -1.16
N THR A 95 -3.50 22.01 -0.06
CA THR A 95 -2.20 21.81 0.59
C THR A 95 -2.07 20.39 1.15
N MET A 96 -3.13 19.88 1.80
CA MET A 96 -3.15 18.50 2.32
C MET A 96 -3.12 17.46 1.19
N HIS A 97 -3.82 17.70 0.08
CA HIS A 97 -3.73 16.84 -1.10
C HIS A 97 -2.29 16.80 -1.64
N ALA A 98 -1.67 17.96 -1.86
CA ALA A 98 -0.32 18.05 -2.41
C ALA A 98 0.73 17.36 -1.51
N THR A 99 0.66 17.58 -0.20
CA THR A 99 1.59 16.96 0.76
C THR A 99 1.42 15.43 0.82
N VAL A 100 0.20 14.92 0.86
CA VAL A 100 -0.06 13.46 0.83
C VAL A 100 0.45 12.85 -0.47
N MET A 101 0.19 13.47 -1.62
CA MET A 101 0.64 12.93 -2.91
C MET A 101 2.16 12.94 -3.06
N ILE A 102 2.85 14.00 -2.65
CA ILE A 102 4.31 14.08 -2.79
C ILE A 102 5.01 13.17 -1.77
N PHE A 103 4.68 13.30 -0.48
CA PHE A 103 5.43 12.63 0.58
C PHE A 103 5.01 11.19 0.81
N LEU A 104 3.73 10.87 0.68
CA LEU A 104 3.20 9.55 1.04
C LEU A 104 2.90 8.67 -0.18
N VAL A 105 2.86 9.22 -1.39
CA VAL A 105 2.59 8.45 -2.62
C VAL A 105 3.80 8.46 -3.55
N ILE A 106 4.26 9.61 -4.04
CA ILE A 106 5.35 9.69 -5.03
C ILE A 106 6.66 9.15 -4.46
N ILE A 107 7.13 9.69 -3.33
CA ILE A 107 8.40 9.26 -2.74
C ILE A 107 8.41 7.76 -2.39
N PRO A 108 7.40 7.20 -1.71
CA PRO A 108 7.45 5.81 -1.29
C PRO A 108 7.10 4.83 -2.42
N ILE A 109 6.39 5.23 -3.48
CA ILE A 109 6.26 4.40 -4.69
C ILE A 109 7.62 4.28 -5.39
N LEU A 110 8.30 5.40 -5.65
CA LEU A 110 9.57 5.38 -6.38
C LEU A 110 10.68 4.71 -5.57
N ALA A 111 10.91 5.15 -4.33
CA ALA A 111 12.00 4.65 -3.49
C ALA A 111 11.63 3.36 -2.75
N GLY A 112 10.41 3.26 -2.23
CA GLY A 112 9.97 2.16 -1.38
C GLY A 112 9.50 0.94 -2.16
N ALA A 113 8.60 1.10 -3.12
CA ALA A 113 8.06 -0.03 -3.89
C ALA A 113 9.01 -0.46 -5.01
N PHE A 114 9.31 0.43 -5.96
CA PHE A 114 10.16 0.08 -7.10
C PHE A 114 11.63 -0.08 -6.71
N GLY A 115 12.16 0.82 -5.87
CA GLY A 115 13.53 0.76 -5.39
C GLY A 115 13.88 -0.49 -4.58
N ASN A 116 12.94 -1.05 -3.81
CA ASN A 116 13.19 -2.29 -3.04
C ASN A 116 12.75 -3.56 -3.79
N PHE A 117 11.79 -3.49 -4.72
CA PHE A 117 11.28 -4.69 -5.41
C PHE A 117 12.04 -5.06 -6.68
N LEU A 118 12.59 -4.08 -7.41
CA LEU A 118 13.22 -4.28 -8.73
C LEU A 118 14.75 -4.18 -8.74
N ILE A 119 15.36 -3.66 -7.68
CA ILE A 119 16.81 -3.50 -7.49
C ILE A 119 17.22 -4.41 -6.32
#